data_AF-A0A9P5HJ52-F1
#
_entry.id   AF-A0A9P5HJ52-F1
#
_cell.length_a   1.000
_cell.length_b   1.000
_cell.length_c   1.000
_cell.angle_alpha   90.00
_cell.angle_beta   90.00
_cell.angle_gamma   90.00
#
_symmetry.space_group_name_H-M   'P 1'
#
loop_
_entity.id
_entity.type
_entity.pdbx_description
1 polymer ?
#
loop_
_entity_poly.entity_id
_entity_poly.type
_entity_poly.pdbx_seq_one_letter_code
_entity_poly.pdbx_strand_id
1 'polypeptide(L)'
;MYAPTAKESSPQENLTDSRRQLFEISDTCIRFIGEASLKAAMFQIDFDTLVEQVKLQTRLDAWCDQLHELIDRMQAAGNPAKRDALNLLLIHYKVIYIWMRVCTTAGESATDSYYTDFEELVHYAEQITKPGVGMATPQPLSFDMQILGPLYYTALKCRHPAIRRRALEMLQLAPRREGLWNGHYAYVTAKRVIELEERHLNGQELPDETSRLHGLPLPDDTSRIYNLGKVPFGFRKFNHSIVPSPAYPGTLEAVFQTKPWGLLGEWQNFTEYIKL
;
A
#
# COMPACT_ATOMS: atom_id res chain seq x y z
N MET A 1 24.54 -33.90 5.54
CA MET A 1 25.68 -33.01 5.20
C MET A 1 25.15 -31.58 5.21
N TYR A 2 25.63 -30.78 6.16
CA TYR A 2 25.51 -29.32 6.31
C TYR A 2 24.19 -28.62 5.93
N ALA A 3 23.49 -28.15 6.96
CA ALA A 3 22.50 -27.08 6.85
C ALA A 3 23.16 -25.78 6.37
N PRO A 4 22.44 -24.91 5.63
CA PRO A 4 22.61 -23.49 5.80
C PRO A 4 21.82 -23.09 7.04
N THR A 5 22.54 -22.75 8.11
CA THR A 5 22.04 -21.92 9.20
C THR A 5 21.34 -20.70 8.58
N ALA A 6 20.12 -20.40 9.04
CA ALA A 6 19.51 -19.10 8.80
C ALA A 6 20.57 -18.05 9.13
N LYS A 7 20.99 -17.25 8.15
CA LYS A 7 21.80 -16.07 8.44
C LYS A 7 21.01 -15.27 9.47
N GLU A 8 21.49 -15.23 10.71
CA GLU A 8 21.09 -14.18 11.64
C GLU A 8 21.21 -12.86 10.86
N SER A 9 20.11 -12.13 10.74
CA SER A 9 20.14 -10.82 10.09
C SER A 9 21.18 -9.98 10.83
N SER A 10 22.21 -9.54 10.12
CA SER A 10 23.22 -8.66 10.70
C SER A 10 22.54 -7.44 11.32
N PRO A 11 22.95 -7.01 12.52
CA PRO A 11 22.39 -5.82 13.16
C PRO A 11 22.40 -4.62 12.21
N GLN A 12 21.33 -3.82 12.22
CA GLN A 12 21.24 -2.65 11.34
C GLN A 12 22.32 -1.62 11.70
N GLU A 13 23.16 -1.25 10.73
CA GLU A 13 24.32 -0.36 10.99
C GLU A 13 23.91 1.10 11.07
N ASN A 14 23.01 1.53 10.19
CA ASN A 14 22.51 2.90 10.05
C ASN A 14 21.16 2.89 9.31
N LEU A 15 20.49 4.05 9.22
CA LEU A 15 19.17 4.15 8.57
C LEU A 15 19.18 3.75 7.09
N THR A 16 20.29 3.93 6.37
CA THR A 16 20.40 3.52 4.97
C THR A 16 20.41 2.00 4.84
N ASP A 17 21.13 1.32 5.74
CA ASP A 17 21.12 -0.14 5.83
C ASP A 17 19.73 -0.66 6.24
N SER A 18 19.13 -0.08 7.29
CA SER A 18 17.76 -0.42 7.72
C SER A 18 16.74 -0.27 6.58
N ARG A 19 16.85 0.81 5.80
CA ARG A 19 16.04 1.05 4.60
C ARG A 19 16.20 -0.03 3.54
N ARG A 20 17.44 -0.43 3.24
CA ARG A 20 17.71 -1.50 2.28
C ARG A 20 17.10 -2.82 2.73
N GLN A 21 17.29 -3.18 4.01
CA GLN A 21 16.72 -4.39 4.57
C GLN A 21 15.18 -4.39 4.51
N LEU A 22 14.53 -3.26 4.84
CA LEU A 22 13.08 -3.12 4.72
C LEU A 22 12.61 -3.33 3.29
N PHE A 23 13.33 -2.77 2.30
CA PHE A 23 12.99 -2.94 0.89
C PHE A 23 13.04 -4.41 0.45
N GLU A 24 14.08 -5.15 0.85
CA GLU A 24 14.23 -6.58 0.53
C GLU A 24 13.15 -7.45 1.20
N ILE A 25 12.82 -7.16 2.46
CA ILE A 25 11.73 -7.82 3.17
C ILE A 25 10.39 -7.50 2.48
N SER A 26 10.15 -6.23 2.16
CA SER A 26 8.92 -5.76 1.52
C SER A 26 8.70 -6.40 0.15
N ASP A 27 9.74 -6.54 -0.68
CA ASP A 27 9.63 -7.24 -1.97
C ASP A 27 9.14 -8.69 -1.80
N THR A 28 9.71 -9.40 -0.83
CA THR A 28 9.31 -10.78 -0.53
C THR A 28 7.89 -10.84 0.00
N CYS A 29 7.54 -9.91 0.90
CA CYS A 29 6.20 -9.80 1.46
C CYS A 29 5.15 -9.56 0.38
N ILE A 30 5.41 -8.60 -0.50
CA ILE A 30 4.52 -8.20 -1.59
C ILE A 30 4.22 -9.35 -2.54
N ARG A 31 5.24 -10.11 -2.96
CA ARG A 31 5.03 -11.27 -3.83
C ARG A 31 4.15 -12.34 -3.16
N PHE A 32 4.42 -12.64 -1.90
CA PHE A 32 3.60 -13.57 -1.13
C PHE A 32 2.16 -13.06 -0.95
N ILE A 33 1.99 -11.77 -0.66
CA ILE A 33 0.70 -11.14 -0.47
C ILE A 33 -0.18 -11.29 -1.72
N GLY A 34 0.37 -11.07 -2.92
CA GLY A 34 -0.38 -11.24 -4.18
C GLY A 34 -0.91 -12.66 -4.33
N GLU A 35 -0.04 -13.66 -4.14
CA GLU A 35 -0.43 -15.08 -4.22
C GLU A 35 -1.44 -15.46 -3.12
N ALA A 36 -1.21 -15.04 -1.88
CA ALA A 36 -2.06 -15.33 -0.74
C ALA A 36 -3.45 -14.69 -0.89
N SER A 37 -3.52 -13.45 -1.37
CA SER A 37 -4.78 -12.72 -1.55
C SER A 37 -5.66 -13.39 -2.61
N LEU A 38 -5.07 -13.90 -3.69
CA LEU A 38 -5.79 -14.69 -4.70
C LEU A 38 -6.35 -15.99 -4.11
N LYS A 39 -5.53 -16.74 -3.35
CA LYS A 39 -5.99 -17.94 -2.65
C LYS A 39 -7.09 -17.62 -1.63
N ALA A 40 -6.96 -16.52 -0.89
CA ALA A 40 -7.96 -16.07 0.09
C ALA A 40 -9.30 -15.76 -0.59
N ALA A 41 -9.26 -15.02 -1.72
CA ALA A 41 -10.46 -14.70 -2.50
C ALA A 41 -11.18 -15.94 -3.04
N MET A 42 -10.45 -17.04 -3.28
CA MET A 42 -10.96 -18.34 -3.72
C MET A 42 -11.30 -19.29 -2.56
N PHE A 43 -11.08 -18.88 -1.30
CA PHE A 43 -11.22 -19.73 -0.11
C PHE A 43 -10.33 -21.00 -0.16
N GLN A 44 -9.13 -20.87 -0.72
CA GLN A 44 -8.17 -21.96 -0.95
C GLN A 44 -6.86 -21.75 -0.17
N ILE A 45 -6.94 -21.14 1.02
CA ILE A 45 -5.76 -21.01 1.90
C ILE A 45 -5.39 -22.38 2.46
N ASP A 46 -4.16 -22.79 2.18
CA ASP A 46 -3.57 -24.03 2.67
C ASP A 46 -2.63 -23.76 3.87
N PHE A 47 -2.24 -24.85 4.55
CA PHE A 47 -1.36 -24.78 5.72
C PHE A 47 0.01 -24.17 5.39
N ASP A 48 0.57 -24.49 4.22
CA ASP A 48 1.87 -23.97 3.80
C ASP A 48 1.85 -22.45 3.61
N THR A 49 0.75 -21.90 3.09
CA THR A 49 0.51 -20.46 2.95
C THR A 49 0.50 -19.79 4.32
N LEU A 50 -0.17 -20.37 5.32
CA LEU A 50 -0.20 -19.84 6.68
C LEU A 50 1.18 -19.89 7.35
N VAL A 51 1.93 -20.99 7.16
CA VAL A 51 3.30 -21.12 7.67
C VAL A 51 4.20 -20.05 7.06
N GLU A 52 4.12 -19.82 5.75
CA GLU A 52 4.93 -18.80 5.09
C GLU A 52 4.54 -17.39 5.53
N GLN A 53 3.24 -17.12 5.73
CA GLN A 53 2.76 -15.86 6.31
C GLN A 53 3.45 -15.60 7.66
N VAL A 54 3.40 -16.57 8.58
CA VAL A 54 4.00 -16.43 9.93
C VAL A 54 5.51 -16.17 9.84
N LYS A 55 6.25 -16.83 8.94
CA LYS A 55 7.68 -16.55 8.77
C LYS A 55 7.95 -15.11 8.34
N LEU A 56 7.17 -14.59 7.39
CA LEU A 56 7.34 -13.22 6.90
C LEU A 56 6.92 -12.18 7.95
N GLN A 57 5.87 -12.48 8.73
CA GLN A 57 5.48 -11.68 9.89
C GLN A 57 6.62 -11.58 10.91
N THR A 58 7.23 -12.71 11.30
CA THR A 58 8.38 -12.72 12.22
C THR A 58 9.57 -11.93 11.70
N ARG A 59 9.82 -11.95 10.38
CA ARG A 59 10.89 -11.15 9.76
C ARG A 59 10.62 -9.65 9.82
N LEU A 60 9.37 -9.23 9.60
CA LEU A 60 8.96 -7.84 9.74
C LEU A 60 9.08 -7.36 11.19
N ASP A 61 8.63 -8.18 12.14
CA ASP A 61 8.69 -7.86 13.57
C ASP A 61 10.15 -7.72 14.03
N ALA A 62 11.02 -8.67 13.65
CA ALA A 62 12.45 -8.59 13.94
C ALA A 62 13.13 -7.37 13.30
N TRP A 63 12.74 -6.96 12.09
CA TRP A 63 13.25 -5.74 11.48
C TRP A 63 12.86 -4.49 12.27
N CYS A 64 11.64 -4.44 12.82
CA CYS A 64 11.14 -3.33 13.61
C CYS A 64 11.90 -3.22 14.95
N ASP A 65 12.12 -4.34 15.63
CA ASP A 65 12.90 -4.40 16.87
C ASP A 65 14.32 -3.86 16.65
N GLN A 66 14.98 -4.30 15.58
CA GLN A 66 16.33 -3.83 15.22
C GLN A 66 16.36 -2.34 14.86
N LEU A 67 15.28 -1.80 14.27
CA LEU A 67 15.17 -0.37 14.00
C LEU A 67 15.08 0.43 15.31
N HIS A 68 14.28 -0.03 16.28
CA HIS A 68 14.19 0.61 17.60
C HIS A 68 15.56 0.62 18.30
N GLU A 69 16.25 -0.51 18.33
CA GLU A 69 17.61 -0.59 18.89
C GLU A 69 18.61 0.33 18.18
N LEU A 70 18.51 0.46 16.85
CA LEU A 70 19.32 1.39 16.07
C LEU A 70 19.04 2.85 16.46
N ILE A 71 17.76 3.22 16.62
CA ILE A 71 17.37 4.58 17.02
C ILE A 71 17.94 4.91 18.40
N ASP A 72 17.80 4.01 19.36
CA ASP A 72 18.32 4.19 20.72
C ASP A 72 19.84 4.37 20.72
N ARG A 73 20.57 3.53 19.95
CA ARG A 73 22.02 3.66 19.79
C ARG A 73 22.43 4.99 19.14
N MET A 74 21.72 5.41 18.09
CA MET A 74 21.98 6.68 17.40
C MET A 74 21.75 7.89 18.32
N GLN A 75 20.70 7.83 19.14
CA GLN A 75 20.41 8.86 20.14
C GLN A 75 21.48 8.90 21.24
N ALA A 76 21.90 7.76 21.77
CA ALA A 76 22.97 7.67 22.77
C ALA A 76 24.33 8.17 22.24
N ALA A 77 24.60 7.97 20.94
CA ALA A 77 25.80 8.46 20.26
C ALA A 77 25.74 9.97 19.91
N GLY A 78 24.66 10.68 20.24
CA GLY A 78 24.49 12.10 19.94
C GLY A 78 24.25 12.43 18.46
N ASN A 79 23.87 11.44 17.64
CA ASN A 79 23.56 11.60 16.22
C ASN A 79 22.15 11.06 15.92
N PRO A 80 21.09 11.75 16.37
CA PRO A 80 19.72 11.27 16.24
C PRO A 80 19.30 11.12 14.77
N ALA A 81 18.47 10.10 14.52
CA ALA A 81 17.87 9.84 13.22
C ALA A 81 17.16 11.09 12.67
N LYS A 82 17.34 11.37 11.36
CA LYS A 82 16.52 12.40 10.69
C LYS A 82 15.06 11.96 10.72
N ARG A 83 14.20 12.77 11.34
CA ARG A 83 12.78 12.46 11.55
C ARG A 83 12.05 12.07 10.27
N ASP A 84 12.22 12.82 9.19
CA ASP A 84 11.54 12.53 7.92
C ASP A 84 11.96 11.17 7.33
N ALA A 85 13.25 10.82 7.44
CA ALA A 85 13.76 9.53 6.97
C ALA A 85 13.22 8.37 7.82
N LEU A 86 13.15 8.55 9.14
CA LEU A 86 12.57 7.58 10.05
C LEU A 86 11.07 7.38 9.78
N ASN A 87 10.30 8.47 9.69
CA ASN A 87 8.88 8.45 9.41
C ASN A 87 8.58 7.70 8.10
N LEU A 88 9.38 7.93 7.07
CA LEU A 88 9.25 7.22 5.80
C LEU A 88 9.42 5.71 5.96
N LEU A 89 10.40 5.25 6.74
CA LEU A 89 10.57 3.82 7.04
C LEU A 89 9.38 3.25 7.81
N LEU A 90 8.89 3.97 8.81
CA LEU A 90 7.75 3.54 9.62
C LEU A 90 6.45 3.46 8.80
N ILE A 91 6.20 4.40 7.88
CA ILE A 91 5.06 4.34 6.95
C ILE A 91 5.08 3.06 6.12
N HIS A 92 6.24 2.74 5.51
CA HIS A 92 6.39 1.55 4.67
C HIS A 92 6.31 0.26 5.48
N TYR A 93 6.90 0.25 6.67
CA TYR A 93 6.75 -0.88 7.59
C TYR A 93 5.28 -1.10 7.95
N LYS A 94 4.56 -0.06 8.39
CA LYS A 94 3.16 -0.16 8.81
C LYS A 94 2.26 -0.66 7.69
N VAL A 95 2.41 -0.17 6.46
CA VAL A 95 1.56 -0.65 5.35
C VAL A 95 1.79 -2.13 5.06
N ILE A 96 3.06 -2.57 5.00
CA ILE A 96 3.40 -3.97 4.74
C ILE A 96 3.01 -4.86 5.92
N TYR A 97 3.16 -4.37 7.14
CA TYR A 97 2.74 -5.05 8.36
C TYR A 97 1.25 -5.35 8.33
N ILE A 98 0.41 -4.33 8.12
CA ILE A 98 -1.06 -4.49 8.04
C ILE A 98 -1.41 -5.46 6.92
N TRP A 99 -0.86 -5.26 5.73
CA TRP A 99 -1.20 -6.06 4.57
C TRP A 99 -0.81 -7.53 4.74
N MET A 100 0.40 -7.79 5.26
CA MET A 100 0.87 -9.14 5.57
C MET A 100 0.02 -9.83 6.63
N ARG A 101 -0.57 -9.09 7.57
CA ARG A 101 -1.46 -9.67 8.60
C ARG A 101 -2.83 -10.07 8.06
N VAL A 102 -3.33 -9.40 7.01
CA VAL A 102 -4.69 -9.64 6.48
C VAL A 102 -4.74 -10.37 5.14
N CYS A 103 -3.61 -10.57 4.44
CA CYS A 103 -3.60 -11.10 3.07
C CYS A 103 -4.12 -12.54 2.91
N THR A 104 -4.29 -13.29 4.01
CA THR A 104 -4.88 -14.64 4.01
C THR A 104 -6.37 -14.64 4.37
N THR A 105 -6.98 -13.47 4.52
CA THR A 105 -8.41 -13.30 4.81
C THR A 105 -9.16 -12.78 3.58
N ALA A 106 -10.35 -13.32 3.33
CA ALA A 106 -11.16 -12.92 2.18
C ALA A 106 -11.93 -11.61 2.41
N GLY A 107 -12.24 -11.29 3.66
CA GLY A 107 -12.99 -10.10 4.04
C GLY A 107 -12.09 -8.90 4.30
N GLU A 108 -12.45 -7.76 3.77
CA GLU A 108 -11.79 -6.48 3.95
C GLU A 108 -11.91 -5.97 5.39
N SER A 109 -12.92 -6.42 6.13
CA SER A 109 -13.12 -6.16 7.56
C SER A 109 -11.97 -6.56 8.47
N ALA A 110 -11.10 -7.48 8.05
CA ALA A 110 -9.93 -7.88 8.84
C ALA A 110 -8.98 -6.70 9.14
N THR A 111 -8.97 -5.67 8.27
CA THR A 111 -8.14 -4.47 8.41
C THR A 111 -8.51 -3.60 9.62
N ASP A 112 -9.74 -3.70 10.12
CA ASP A 112 -10.22 -2.88 11.25
C ASP A 112 -9.47 -3.14 12.55
N SER A 113 -8.92 -4.35 12.70
CA SER A 113 -8.10 -4.71 13.88
C SER A 113 -6.81 -3.89 13.97
N TYR A 114 -6.44 -3.17 12.90
CA TYR A 114 -5.21 -2.40 12.76
C TYR A 114 -5.46 -0.89 12.73
N TYR A 115 -6.54 -0.42 13.38
CA TYR A 115 -6.88 1.01 13.48
C TYR A 115 -5.69 1.87 13.92
N THR A 116 -5.01 1.47 15.00
CA THR A 116 -3.87 2.22 15.55
C THR A 116 -2.71 2.30 14.57
N ASP A 117 -2.42 1.20 13.85
CA ASP A 117 -1.36 1.18 12.84
C ASP A 117 -1.65 2.12 11.66
N PHE A 118 -2.92 2.19 11.23
CA PHE A 118 -3.33 3.16 10.20
C PHE A 118 -3.27 4.60 10.70
N GLU A 119 -3.66 4.85 11.94
CA GLU A 119 -3.57 6.18 12.56
C GLU A 119 -2.11 6.67 12.56
N GLU A 120 -1.20 5.84 13.07
CA GLU A 120 0.23 6.15 13.14
C GLU A 120 0.83 6.33 11.75
N LEU A 121 0.49 5.48 10.78
CA LEU A 121 0.93 5.59 9.40
C LEU A 121 0.58 6.97 8.81
N VAL A 122 -0.68 7.40 8.98
CA VAL A 122 -1.13 8.70 8.47
C VAL A 122 -0.48 9.84 9.25
N HIS A 123 -0.31 9.70 10.56
CA HIS A 123 0.40 10.68 11.38
C HIS A 123 1.85 10.89 10.94
N TYR A 124 2.59 9.81 10.63
CA TYR A 124 3.93 9.92 10.06
C TYR A 124 3.93 10.62 8.71
N ALA A 125 2.93 10.35 7.86
CA ALA A 125 2.79 11.00 6.55
C ALA A 125 2.52 12.50 6.68
N GLU A 126 1.68 12.92 7.63
CA GLU A 126 1.40 14.33 7.94
C GLU A 126 2.66 15.08 8.40
N GLN A 127 3.52 14.41 9.18
CA GLN A 127 4.79 15.01 9.61
C GLN A 127 5.77 15.25 8.46
N ILE A 128 5.74 14.39 7.42
CA ILE A 128 6.56 14.54 6.21
C ILE A 128 5.95 15.60 5.27
N THR A 129 4.62 15.64 5.18
CA THR A 129 3.88 16.45 4.21
C THR A 129 3.58 17.83 4.78
N LYS A 130 4.48 18.79 4.55
CA LYS A 130 4.33 20.16 5.08
C LYS A 130 3.44 21.02 4.17
N PRO A 131 2.31 21.57 4.65
CA PRO A 131 1.48 22.49 3.88
C PRO A 131 2.28 23.75 3.50
N GLY A 132 2.18 24.19 2.23
CA GLY A 132 2.77 25.45 1.77
C GLY A 132 4.19 25.34 1.18
N VAL A 133 4.91 24.24 1.41
CA VAL A 133 6.03 23.85 0.54
C VAL A 133 5.41 23.02 -0.57
N GLY A 134 4.76 23.68 -1.52
CA GLY A 134 4.42 22.98 -2.76
C GLY A 134 5.68 22.31 -3.26
N MET A 135 5.66 21.01 -3.51
CA MET A 135 6.68 20.37 -4.34
C MET A 135 6.47 20.90 -5.77
N ALA A 136 6.78 22.19 -5.95
CA ALA A 136 6.56 23.00 -7.14
C ALA A 136 7.59 22.65 -8.23
N THR A 137 8.57 21.83 -7.91
CA THR A 137 9.48 21.25 -8.87
C THR A 137 9.02 19.84 -9.23
N PRO A 138 8.78 19.54 -10.52
CA PRO A 138 8.70 18.16 -10.99
C PRO A 138 9.97 17.45 -10.55
N GLN A 139 9.86 16.61 -9.53
CA GLN A 139 10.97 15.76 -9.16
C GLN A 139 11.15 14.76 -10.33
N PRO A 140 12.40 14.51 -10.78
CA PRO A 140 12.65 13.43 -11.74
C PRO A 140 12.07 12.13 -11.19
N LEU A 141 11.81 11.15 -12.07
CA LEU A 141 11.38 9.81 -11.68
C LEU A 141 12.29 9.29 -10.56
N SER A 142 11.81 9.38 -9.32
CA SER A 142 12.50 8.86 -8.16
C SER A 142 11.92 7.47 -7.92
N PHE A 143 12.81 6.48 -7.95
CA PHE A 143 12.52 5.10 -7.58
C PHE A 143 12.74 4.87 -6.08
N ASP A 144 12.91 5.94 -5.31
CA ASP A 144 13.00 5.87 -3.86
C ASP A 144 11.63 5.60 -3.23
N MET A 145 11.66 4.98 -2.04
CA MET A 145 10.49 4.80 -1.19
C MET A 145 9.86 6.17 -0.93
N GLN A 146 8.60 6.35 -1.30
CA GLN A 146 7.85 7.58 -1.08
C GLN A 146 6.46 7.20 -0.53
N ILE A 147 5.56 8.17 -0.37
CA ILE A 147 4.36 7.99 0.45
C ILE A 147 3.09 7.66 -0.35
N LEU A 148 3.11 7.70 -1.70
CA LEU A 148 1.88 7.51 -2.50
C LEU A 148 1.29 6.12 -2.31
N GLY A 149 2.12 5.08 -2.42
CA GLY A 149 1.66 3.70 -2.28
C GLY A 149 1.00 3.40 -0.93
N PRO A 150 1.69 3.67 0.20
CA PRO A 150 1.13 3.49 1.54
C PRO A 150 -0.15 4.29 1.80
N LEU A 151 -0.22 5.55 1.33
CA LEU A 151 -1.41 6.38 1.50
C LEU A 151 -2.58 5.92 0.64
N TYR A 152 -2.32 5.47 -0.59
CA TYR A 152 -3.34 4.91 -1.48
C TYR A 152 -3.90 3.61 -0.91
N TYR A 153 -3.04 2.72 -0.43
CA TYR A 153 -3.47 1.53 0.32
C TYR A 153 -4.37 1.91 1.49
N THR A 154 -3.94 2.87 2.31
CA THR A 154 -4.70 3.32 3.49
C THR A 154 -6.08 3.87 3.12
N ALA A 155 -6.17 4.71 2.10
CA ALA A 155 -7.43 5.28 1.64
C ALA A 155 -8.39 4.22 1.09
N LEU A 156 -7.87 3.16 0.45
CA LEU A 156 -8.68 2.09 -0.12
C LEU A 156 -9.07 1.01 0.88
N LYS A 157 -8.19 0.66 1.82
CA LYS A 157 -8.33 -0.55 2.66
C LYS A 157 -8.85 -0.25 4.06
N CYS A 158 -8.46 0.87 4.67
CA CYS A 158 -9.01 1.29 5.95
C CYS A 158 -10.49 1.63 5.80
N ARG A 159 -11.35 1.13 6.71
CA ARG A 159 -12.78 1.42 6.71
C ARG A 159 -13.17 2.65 7.53
N HIS A 160 -12.27 3.19 8.34
CA HIS A 160 -12.57 4.27 9.27
C HIS A 160 -12.63 5.62 8.55
N PRO A 161 -13.79 6.29 8.49
CA PRO A 161 -13.97 7.48 7.67
C PRO A 161 -12.91 8.55 7.93
N ALA A 162 -12.65 8.90 9.19
CA ALA A 162 -11.70 9.95 9.56
C ALA A 162 -10.27 9.69 9.05
N ILE A 163 -9.77 8.46 9.17
CA ILE A 163 -8.43 8.07 8.69
C ILE A 163 -8.39 8.17 7.15
N ARG A 164 -9.44 7.73 6.46
CA ARG A 164 -9.52 7.80 5.00
C ARG A 164 -9.46 9.23 4.47
N ARG A 165 -10.12 10.20 5.13
CA ARG A 165 -10.05 11.63 4.74
C ARG A 165 -8.63 12.16 4.91
N ARG A 166 -8.00 11.91 6.06
CA ARG A 166 -6.62 12.33 6.31
C ARG A 166 -5.65 11.73 5.29
N ALA A 167 -5.77 10.43 4.98
CA ALA A 167 -4.97 9.79 3.94
C ALA A 167 -5.20 10.40 2.56
N LEU A 168 -6.45 10.75 2.23
CA LEU A 168 -6.81 11.40 0.96
C LEU A 168 -6.23 12.82 0.85
N GLU A 169 -6.26 13.60 1.94
CA GLU A 169 -5.61 14.91 2.02
C GLU A 169 -4.10 14.80 1.79
N MET A 170 -3.46 13.78 2.39
CA MET A 170 -2.03 13.54 2.17
C MET A 170 -1.73 13.10 0.72
N LEU A 171 -2.58 12.28 0.08
CA LEU A 171 -2.44 11.93 -1.34
C LEU A 171 -2.50 13.16 -2.25
N GLN A 172 -3.34 14.14 -1.92
CA GLN A 172 -3.46 15.38 -2.68
C GLN A 172 -2.19 16.23 -2.61
N LEU A 173 -1.51 16.20 -1.47
CA LEU A 173 -0.29 16.96 -1.19
C LEU A 173 1.00 16.21 -1.56
N ALA A 174 0.91 14.90 -1.78
CA ALA A 174 2.02 14.04 -2.13
C ALA A 174 2.64 14.40 -3.50
N PRO A 175 3.87 13.94 -3.77
CA PRO A 175 4.55 14.18 -5.05
C PRO A 175 3.69 13.76 -6.24
N ARG A 176 3.73 14.53 -7.34
CA ARG A 176 2.92 14.21 -8.53
C ARG A 176 3.24 12.84 -9.12
N ARG A 177 4.48 12.36 -8.96
CA ARG A 177 4.93 11.05 -9.45
C ARG A 177 5.90 10.37 -8.48
N GLU A 178 5.70 9.07 -8.27
CA GLU A 178 6.57 8.16 -7.51
C GLU A 178 6.82 6.92 -8.37
N GLY A 179 8.01 6.78 -8.95
CA GLY A 179 8.23 5.79 -10.02
C GLY A 179 7.16 5.90 -11.12
N LEU A 180 6.36 4.85 -11.31
CA LEU A 180 5.28 4.80 -12.30
C LEU A 180 3.94 5.38 -11.80
N TRP A 181 3.84 5.72 -10.51
CA TRP A 181 2.61 6.27 -9.94
C TRP A 181 2.33 7.68 -10.44
N ASN A 182 1.05 7.97 -10.58
CA ASN A 182 0.54 9.32 -10.77
C ASN A 182 -0.30 9.68 -9.53
N GLY A 183 0.20 10.62 -8.72
CA GLY A 183 -0.45 11.02 -7.47
C GLY A 183 -1.86 11.59 -7.69
N HIS A 184 -2.07 12.31 -8.79
CA HIS A 184 -3.40 12.83 -9.14
C HIS A 184 -4.38 11.69 -9.45
N TYR A 185 -3.94 10.67 -10.20
CA TYR A 185 -4.78 9.52 -10.53
C TYR A 185 -5.11 8.69 -9.28
N ALA A 186 -4.13 8.51 -8.40
CA ALA A 186 -4.33 7.85 -7.11
C ALA A 186 -5.36 8.61 -6.25
N TYR A 187 -5.22 9.94 -6.16
CA TYR A 187 -6.15 10.80 -5.41
C TYR A 187 -7.58 10.72 -5.95
N VAL A 188 -7.80 10.98 -7.24
CA VAL A 188 -9.17 10.99 -7.81
C VAL A 188 -9.84 9.63 -7.72
N THR A 189 -9.07 8.55 -7.88
CA THR A 189 -9.60 7.18 -7.75
C THR A 189 -9.95 6.87 -6.29
N ALA A 190 -9.03 7.11 -5.35
CA ALA A 190 -9.27 6.86 -3.93
C ALA A 190 -10.47 7.66 -3.42
N LYS A 191 -10.57 8.94 -3.82
CA LYS A 191 -11.73 9.79 -3.53
C LYS A 191 -13.02 9.13 -4.02
N ARG A 192 -13.04 8.66 -5.27
CA ARG A 192 -14.24 8.06 -5.86
C ARG A 192 -14.65 6.77 -5.15
N VAL A 193 -13.68 5.94 -4.77
CA VAL A 193 -13.94 4.73 -3.99
C VAL A 193 -14.60 5.07 -2.66
N ILE A 194 -14.03 6.03 -1.91
CA ILE A 194 -14.59 6.49 -0.63
C ILE A 194 -16.04 6.94 -0.81
N GLU A 195 -16.32 7.76 -1.84
CA GLU A 195 -17.67 8.25 -2.12
C GLU A 195 -18.67 7.12 -2.40
N LEU A 196 -18.25 6.08 -3.13
CA LEU A 196 -19.11 4.96 -3.50
C LEU A 196 -19.38 4.02 -2.32
N GLU A 197 -18.34 3.67 -1.56
CA GLU A 197 -18.47 2.77 -0.40
C GLU A 197 -19.27 3.42 0.73
N GLU A 198 -19.20 4.74 0.88
CA GLU A 198 -19.80 5.48 1.99
C GLU A 198 -21.08 6.24 1.62
N ARG A 199 -21.60 6.06 0.39
CA ARG A 199 -22.75 6.81 -0.16
C ARG A 199 -24.01 6.82 0.71
N HIS A 200 -24.18 5.83 1.57
CA HIS A 200 -25.35 5.69 2.45
C HIS A 200 -25.00 5.84 3.94
N LEU A 201 -23.79 6.25 4.26
CA LEU A 201 -23.30 6.38 5.64
C LEU A 201 -23.34 7.84 6.08
N ASN A 202 -23.49 8.04 7.39
CA ASN A 202 -23.48 9.38 8.00
C ASN A 202 -22.06 9.87 8.38
N GLY A 203 -21.01 9.20 7.89
CA GLY A 203 -19.60 9.57 8.11
C GLY A 203 -18.98 9.11 9.43
N GLN A 204 -19.73 8.41 10.29
CA GLN A 204 -19.22 7.78 11.52
C GLN A 204 -19.22 6.25 11.45
N GLU A 205 -20.03 5.68 10.56
CA GLU A 205 -20.18 4.26 10.36
C GLU A 205 -19.07 3.71 9.46
N LEU A 206 -18.76 2.43 9.61
CA LEU A 206 -17.84 1.73 8.71
C LEU A 206 -18.62 1.17 7.51
N PRO A 207 -18.08 1.22 6.28
CA PRO A 207 -18.67 0.52 5.15
C PRO A 207 -18.86 -0.98 5.42
N ASP A 208 -20.05 -1.47 5.10
CA ASP A 208 -20.33 -2.90 5.11
C ASP A 208 -19.46 -3.63 4.09
N GLU A 209 -19.16 -4.90 4.37
CA GLU A 209 -18.38 -5.77 3.49
C GLU A 209 -18.95 -5.82 2.06
N THR A 210 -20.28 -5.83 1.92
CA THR A 210 -20.95 -5.87 0.61
C THR A 210 -20.84 -4.58 -0.20
N SER A 211 -20.52 -3.47 0.47
CA SER A 211 -20.34 -2.16 -0.16
C SER A 211 -18.91 -1.89 -0.59
N ARG A 212 -17.96 -2.77 -0.24
CA ARG A 212 -16.54 -2.62 -0.57
C ARG A 212 -16.29 -2.82 -2.07
N LEU A 213 -15.42 -1.96 -2.62
CA LEU A 213 -14.98 -2.04 -4.01
C LEU A 213 -13.66 -2.81 -4.12
N HIS A 214 -13.63 -3.76 -5.04
CA HIS A 214 -12.47 -4.60 -5.38
C HIS A 214 -12.03 -4.38 -6.82
N GLY A 215 -10.96 -5.07 -7.23
CA GLY A 215 -10.45 -5.04 -8.60
C GLY A 215 -9.61 -3.83 -8.95
N LEU A 216 -9.35 -2.93 -7.99
CA LEU A 216 -8.32 -1.91 -8.13
C LEU A 216 -6.97 -2.54 -7.81
N PRO A 217 -6.05 -2.65 -8.79
CA PRO A 217 -4.72 -3.12 -8.48
C PRO A 217 -4.07 -2.13 -7.52
N LEU A 218 -3.70 -2.60 -6.34
CA LEU A 218 -2.58 -2.00 -5.66
C LEU A 218 -1.35 -2.26 -6.57
N PRO A 219 -0.47 -1.28 -6.83
CA PRO A 219 0.57 -1.37 -7.88
C PRO A 219 1.65 -2.43 -7.75
N ASP A 220 1.43 -3.49 -6.98
CA ASP A 220 2.32 -4.63 -6.90
C ASP A 220 1.87 -5.89 -7.64
N ASP A 221 0.63 -5.98 -8.15
CA ASP A 221 0.18 -7.28 -8.67
C ASP A 221 0.92 -7.78 -9.92
N THR A 222 1.56 -6.91 -10.72
CA THR A 222 2.42 -7.35 -11.86
C THR A 222 3.38 -6.28 -12.41
N SER A 223 3.47 -5.08 -11.82
CA SER A 223 4.06 -3.90 -12.49
C SER A 223 5.48 -3.51 -12.07
N ARG A 224 6.16 -4.32 -11.26
CA ARG A 224 7.60 -4.12 -11.00
C ARG A 224 8.42 -4.62 -12.19
N ILE A 225 8.46 -3.79 -13.24
CA ILE A 225 9.46 -3.72 -14.32
C ILE A 225 9.89 -5.09 -14.90
N TYR A 226 9.33 -5.44 -16.06
CA TYR A 226 10.07 -6.22 -17.06
C TYR A 226 10.15 -5.42 -18.37
N ASN A 227 11.40 -5.15 -18.79
CA ASN A 227 11.91 -4.56 -20.03
C ASN A 227 11.86 -3.02 -20.24
N LEU A 228 12.96 -2.37 -19.83
CA LEU A 228 13.52 -1.20 -20.51
C LEU A 228 14.16 -1.64 -21.85
N GLY A 229 13.34 -1.81 -22.88
CA GLY A 229 13.86 -2.15 -24.20
C GLY A 229 12.78 -2.65 -25.13
N LYS A 230 12.51 -1.84 -26.17
CA LYS A 230 11.38 -1.92 -27.12
C LYS A 230 10.09 -1.36 -26.54
N VAL A 231 9.87 -0.08 -26.85
CA VAL A 231 8.55 0.53 -26.81
C VAL A 231 8.02 0.54 -28.24
N PRO A 232 7.24 -0.46 -28.69
CA PRO A 232 6.32 -0.26 -29.80
C PRO A 232 5.08 0.44 -29.25
N PHE A 233 4.69 1.53 -29.91
CA PHE A 233 3.42 2.21 -29.70
C PHE A 233 2.27 1.21 -29.61
N GLY A 234 1.68 1.09 -28.42
CA GLY A 234 0.60 0.14 -28.13
C GLY A 234 0.63 -0.29 -26.67
N PHE A 235 0.11 0.56 -25.77
CA PHE A 235 -0.13 0.22 -24.37
C PHE A 235 -1.24 -0.85 -24.28
N ARG A 236 -0.87 -2.11 -24.49
CA ARG A 236 -1.75 -3.28 -24.32
C ARG A 236 -0.93 -4.47 -23.83
N LYS A 237 -0.52 -4.42 -22.56
CA LYS A 237 -0.31 -5.59 -21.69
C LYS A 237 0.21 -5.14 -20.33
N PHE A 238 -0.64 -4.47 -19.57
CA PHE A 238 -0.50 -4.49 -18.13
C PHE A 238 -1.90 -4.54 -17.52
N ASN A 239 -2.11 -5.40 -16.52
CA ASN A 239 -3.39 -5.55 -15.82
C ASN A 239 -3.65 -4.30 -14.98
N HIS A 240 -4.11 -3.22 -15.61
CA HIS A 240 -4.39 -1.93 -14.96
C HIS A 240 -5.88 -1.64 -15.11
N SER A 241 -6.63 -1.70 -14.01
CA SER A 241 -8.06 -1.35 -14.01
C SER A 241 -8.32 0.16 -14.06
N ILE A 242 -7.30 1.01 -14.21
CA ILE A 242 -7.43 2.46 -14.31
C ILE A 242 -6.52 2.97 -15.43
N VAL A 243 -7.09 3.42 -16.55
CA VAL A 243 -6.34 3.99 -17.67
C VAL A 243 -7.04 5.26 -18.18
N PRO A 244 -6.29 6.25 -18.73
CA PRO A 244 -6.92 7.34 -19.46
C PRO A 244 -7.85 6.78 -20.54
N SER A 245 -9.11 7.19 -20.51
CA SER A 245 -10.09 6.64 -21.45
C SER A 245 -9.82 7.15 -22.86
N PRO A 246 -9.66 6.25 -23.86
CA PRO A 246 -9.61 6.68 -25.26
C PRO A 246 -10.99 7.12 -25.76
N ALA A 247 -12.07 6.69 -25.11
CA ALA A 247 -13.45 7.02 -25.47
C ALA A 247 -13.89 8.38 -24.91
N TYR A 248 -13.41 8.75 -23.72
CA TYR A 248 -13.77 9.98 -23.04
C TYR A 248 -12.52 10.76 -22.61
N PRO A 249 -12.04 11.71 -23.46
CA PRO A 249 -10.87 12.52 -23.14
C PRO A 249 -11.00 13.24 -21.80
N GLY A 250 -9.93 13.21 -20.98
CA GLY A 250 -9.93 13.83 -19.65
C GLY A 250 -10.58 12.99 -18.56
N THR A 251 -10.81 11.69 -18.79
CA THR A 251 -11.31 10.77 -17.76
C THR A 251 -10.39 9.56 -17.58
N LEU A 252 -10.45 8.94 -16.40
CA LEU A 252 -9.92 7.62 -16.12
C LEU A 252 -11.05 6.61 -16.21
N GLU A 253 -10.89 5.59 -17.05
CA GLU A 253 -11.76 4.43 -17.07
C GLU A 253 -11.37 3.50 -15.91
N ALA A 254 -12.29 3.33 -14.96
CA ALA A 254 -12.13 2.45 -13.81
C ALA A 254 -13.12 1.29 -13.89
N VAL A 255 -12.64 0.05 -13.75
CA VAL A 255 -13.49 -1.13 -13.60
C VAL A 255 -13.54 -1.52 -12.14
N PHE A 256 -14.71 -1.35 -11.53
CA PHE A 256 -14.96 -1.69 -10.14
C PHE A 256 -15.64 -3.06 -10.04
N GLN A 257 -15.30 -3.80 -8.99
CA GLN A 257 -15.90 -5.09 -8.68
C GLN A 257 -16.53 -5.05 -7.29
N THR A 258 -17.69 -5.69 -7.11
CA THR A 258 -18.41 -5.76 -5.83
C THR A 258 -18.97 -7.15 -5.60
N LYS A 259 -19.23 -7.47 -4.33
CA LYS A 259 -19.97 -8.66 -3.91
C LYS A 259 -21.20 -8.25 -3.09
N PRO A 260 -22.25 -7.73 -3.75
CA PRO A 260 -23.43 -7.22 -3.04
C PRO A 260 -24.18 -8.30 -2.26
N TRP A 261 -23.97 -9.58 -2.61
CA TRP A 261 -24.57 -10.73 -1.95
C TRP A 261 -23.63 -11.41 -0.94
N GLY A 262 -22.56 -10.72 -0.53
CA GLY A 262 -21.56 -11.22 0.42
C GLY A 262 -20.43 -12.02 -0.23
N LEU A 263 -19.45 -12.43 0.57
CA LEU A 263 -18.17 -12.98 0.07
C LEU A 263 -18.28 -14.27 -0.75
N LEU A 264 -19.34 -15.06 -0.56
CA LEU A 264 -19.62 -16.27 -1.35
C LEU A 264 -20.53 -16.01 -2.56
N GLY A 265 -21.01 -14.78 -2.72
CA GLY A 265 -21.84 -14.36 -3.83
C GLY A 265 -21.04 -14.09 -5.11
N GLU A 266 -21.76 -14.01 -6.22
CA GLU A 266 -21.21 -13.69 -7.53
C GLU A 266 -20.61 -12.29 -7.58
N TRP A 267 -19.50 -12.16 -8.33
CA TRP A 267 -18.90 -10.86 -8.62
C TRP A 267 -19.81 -10.03 -9.54
N GLN A 268 -19.99 -8.77 -9.19
CA GLN A 268 -20.61 -7.78 -10.07
C GLN A 268 -19.59 -6.72 -10.47
N ASN A 269 -19.47 -6.49 -11.77
CA ASN A 269 -18.55 -5.52 -12.33
C ASN A 269 -19.33 -4.34 -12.90
N PHE A 270 -18.80 -3.13 -12.73
CA PHE A 270 -19.28 -1.95 -13.45
C PHE A 270 -18.10 -1.05 -13.84
N THR A 271 -18.26 -0.36 -14.96
CA THR A 271 -17.26 0.58 -15.46
C THR A 271 -17.71 2.00 -15.16
N GLU A 272 -16.81 2.82 -14.65
CA GLU A 272 -17.03 4.25 -14.43
C GLU A 272 -15.91 5.08 -15.08
N TYR A 273 -16.26 6.27 -15.55
CA TYR A 273 -15.32 7.23 -16.12
C TYR A 273 -15.13 8.39 -15.14
N ILE A 274 -14.03 8.35 -14.39
CA ILE A 274 -13.70 9.33 -13.35
C ILE A 274 -13.06 10.55 -14.01
N LYS A 275 -13.64 11.74 -13.81
CA LYS A 275 -13.08 12.98 -14.37
C LYS A 275 -11.75 13.33 -13.69
N LEU A 276 -10.77 13.71 -14.51
CA LEU A 276 -9.46 14.22 -14.08
C LEU A 276 -9.51 15.70 -13.69
#